data_AF-A0A061NBE4-F1
#
_entry.id   AF-A0A061NBE4-F1
#
_cell.length_a   1.000
_cell.length_b   1.000
_cell.length_c   1.000
_cell.angle_alpha   90.00
_cell.angle_beta   90.00
_cell.angle_gamma   90.00
#
_symmetry.space_group_name_H-M   'P 1'
#
loop_
_entity.id
_entity.type
_entity.pdbx_description
1 polymer ?
#
loop_
_entity_poly.entity_id
_entity_poly.type
_entity_poly.pdbx_seq_one_letter_code
_entity_poly.pdbx_strand_id
1 'polypeptide(L)'
;MKGFVVIALSLLVIGCSTTDAQDRDGSLADEGVQLKENDQTIEPYTEQTIAEEFNLDQEMIDQAEYERSKSSEINPTSISIPTLNIDAPIVEVGQLDNGQMGVPDNGDDVGWYEPGTKPGGIGNAVLAGHVDDRTGPAVFF
;
A
#
# COMPACT_ATOMS: atom_id res chain seq x y z
N MET A 1 -26.67 13.96 -57.32
CA MET A 1 -25.56 12.99 -57.42
C MET A 1 -25.35 12.38 -56.04
N LYS A 2 -25.74 11.11 -55.93
CA LYS A 2 -25.43 10.06 -54.93
C LYS A 2 -24.89 10.50 -53.55
N GLY A 3 -25.78 10.46 -52.55
CA GLY A 3 -25.40 10.26 -51.16
C GLY A 3 -25.05 8.80 -50.89
N PHE A 4 -24.16 8.57 -49.93
CA PHE A 4 -23.94 7.25 -49.32
C PHE A 4 -24.08 7.40 -47.81
N VAL A 5 -25.25 6.98 -47.32
CA VAL A 5 -25.49 6.57 -45.95
C VAL A 5 -24.83 5.21 -45.81
N VAL A 6 -23.85 5.06 -44.90
CA VAL A 6 -23.29 3.75 -44.54
C VAL A 6 -23.89 3.37 -43.19
N ILE A 7 -24.78 2.38 -43.24
CA ILE A 7 -25.45 1.76 -42.09
C ILE A 7 -24.51 0.75 -41.44
N ALA A 8 -24.51 0.80 -40.11
CA ALA A 8 -24.01 -0.10 -39.09
C ALA A 8 -23.62 -1.54 -39.49
N LEU A 9 -22.53 -2.02 -38.89
CA LEU A 9 -22.49 -3.34 -38.27
C LEU A 9 -21.60 -3.31 -37.03
N SER A 10 -22.20 -3.00 -35.89
CA SER A 10 -21.58 -3.15 -34.57
C SER A 10 -21.56 -4.64 -34.21
N LEU A 11 -20.41 -5.28 -34.37
CA LEU A 11 -20.15 -6.60 -33.78
C LEU A 11 -19.68 -6.42 -32.34
N LEU A 12 -20.61 -6.59 -31.41
CA LEU A 12 -20.34 -6.71 -29.98
C LEU A 12 -19.86 -8.15 -29.71
N VAL A 13 -18.54 -8.37 -29.71
CA VAL A 13 -17.95 -9.65 -29.29
C VAL A 13 -17.79 -9.62 -27.78
N ILE A 14 -18.74 -10.21 -27.06
CA ILE A 14 -18.59 -10.51 -25.64
C ILE A 14 -17.70 -11.76 -25.56
N GLY A 15 -16.41 -11.55 -25.31
CA GLY A 15 -15.48 -12.62 -24.97
C GLY A 15 -15.38 -12.75 -23.45
N CYS A 16 -15.96 -13.81 -22.89
CA CYS A 16 -15.52 -14.33 -21.60
C CYS A 16 -14.38 -15.31 -21.89
N SER A 17 -13.13 -14.89 -21.66
CA SER A 17 -11.99 -15.82 -21.63
C SER A 17 -11.64 -16.12 -20.18
N THR A 18 -11.92 -17.35 -19.76
CA THR A 18 -11.31 -17.98 -18.59
C THR A 18 -9.81 -18.10 -18.85
N THR A 19 -8.99 -17.52 -17.97
CA THR A 19 -7.55 -17.76 -17.99
C THR A 19 -7.30 -19.14 -17.40
N ASP A 20 -7.22 -20.14 -18.27
CA ASP A 20 -6.47 -21.35 -17.98
C ASP A 20 -4.98 -20.95 -17.95
N ALA A 21 -4.42 -20.99 -16.74
CA ALA A 21 -2.99 -20.90 -16.54
C ALA A 21 -2.34 -22.13 -17.20
N GLN A 22 -1.53 -21.89 -18.22
CA GLN A 22 -0.71 -22.94 -18.82
C GLN A 22 0.75 -22.67 -18.50
N ASP A 23 1.22 -23.46 -17.55
CA ASP A 23 2.58 -23.58 -17.07
C ASP A 23 3.60 -23.71 -18.20
N ARG A 24 4.75 -23.07 -17.99
CA ARG A 24 5.93 -23.26 -18.83
C ARG A 24 6.71 -24.45 -18.32
N ASP A 25 6.74 -25.50 -19.13
CA ASP A 25 7.68 -26.62 -19.03
C ASP A 25 9.12 -26.10 -19.11
N GLY A 26 9.85 -26.35 -18.03
CA GLY A 26 11.29 -26.17 -17.88
C GLY A 26 11.88 -27.41 -17.23
N SER A 27 11.90 -28.51 -17.97
CA SER A 27 12.77 -29.68 -17.84
C SER A 27 14.04 -29.46 -16.99
N LEU A 28 14.15 -30.13 -15.84
CA LEU A 28 15.37 -30.76 -15.32
C LEU A 28 15.02 -31.85 -14.27
N ALA A 29 15.34 -33.10 -14.61
CA ALA A 29 15.59 -34.25 -13.75
C ALA A 29 14.49 -34.73 -12.76
N ASP A 30 13.85 -35.81 -13.20
CA ASP A 30 13.18 -36.87 -12.45
C ASP A 30 14.06 -37.48 -11.34
N GLU A 31 13.75 -37.18 -10.08
CA GLU A 31 13.88 -38.14 -8.98
C GLU A 31 12.49 -38.34 -8.35
N GLY A 32 11.85 -39.44 -8.73
CA GLY A 32 10.51 -39.81 -8.29
C GLY A 32 10.37 -39.91 -6.77
N VAL A 33 9.62 -38.97 -6.20
CA VAL A 33 9.03 -39.09 -4.86
C VAL A 33 7.61 -39.65 -5.02
N GLN A 34 7.44 -40.93 -4.70
CA GLN A 34 6.14 -41.58 -4.63
C GLN A 34 5.36 -41.03 -3.42
N LEU A 35 4.58 -39.98 -3.63
CA LEU A 35 3.59 -39.52 -2.66
C LEU A 35 2.45 -40.53 -2.63
N LYS A 36 2.36 -41.30 -1.54
CA LYS A 36 1.17 -42.09 -1.25
C LYS A 36 0.03 -41.11 -1.03
N GLU A 37 -0.96 -41.17 -1.90
CA GLU A 37 -2.23 -40.47 -1.75
C GLU A 37 -2.88 -40.94 -0.44
N ASN A 38 -2.73 -40.11 0.58
CA ASN A 38 -3.40 -40.26 1.85
C ASN A 38 -4.83 -39.77 1.57
N ASP A 39 -5.78 -40.70 1.65
CA ASP A 39 -7.22 -40.45 1.66
C ASP A 39 -7.61 -39.98 3.06
N GLN A 40 -7.25 -38.73 3.37
CA GLN A 40 -7.86 -38.00 4.47
C GLN A 40 -8.91 -37.09 3.84
N THR A 41 -10.16 -37.43 4.07
CA THR A 41 -11.28 -36.51 3.96
C THR A 41 -10.93 -35.25 4.74
N ILE A 42 -10.55 -34.19 4.03
CA ILE A 42 -10.39 -32.86 4.60
C ILE A 42 -11.80 -32.42 4.99
N GLU A 43 -12.12 -32.51 6.27
CA GLU A 43 -13.29 -31.83 6.84
C GLU A 43 -13.21 -30.35 6.42
N PRO A 44 -14.29 -29.76 5.88
CA PRO A 44 -14.26 -28.39 5.41
C PRO A 44 -13.84 -27.49 6.57
N TYR A 45 -12.71 -26.79 6.42
CA TYR A 45 -12.27 -25.78 7.37
C TYR A 45 -13.38 -24.73 7.45
N THR A 46 -14.13 -24.74 8.56
CA THR A 46 -15.00 -23.63 8.92
C THR A 46 -14.11 -22.41 9.07
N GLU A 47 -14.28 -21.41 8.21
CA GLU A 47 -13.72 -20.07 8.44
C GLU A 47 -14.39 -19.53 9.71
N GLN A 48 -13.77 -19.78 10.85
CA GLN A 48 -14.13 -19.07 12.07
C GLN A 48 -13.64 -17.65 11.91
N THR A 49 -14.50 -16.69 12.21
CA THR A 49 -14.10 -15.29 12.17
C THR A 49 -13.03 -15.06 13.23
N ILE A 50 -12.11 -14.12 13.00
CA ILE A 50 -11.10 -13.71 14.00
C ILE A 50 -11.79 -13.38 15.35
N ALA A 51 -12.97 -12.77 15.32
CA ALA A 51 -13.74 -12.49 16.54
C ALA A 51 -14.12 -13.75 17.32
N GLU A 52 -14.49 -14.85 16.65
CA GLU A 52 -14.83 -16.13 17.29
C GLU A 52 -13.60 -16.86 17.79
N GLU A 53 -12.47 -16.78 17.08
CA GLU A 53 -11.21 -17.39 17.51
C GLU A 53 -10.68 -16.73 18.79
N PHE A 54 -10.83 -15.41 18.91
CA PHE A 54 -10.37 -14.63 20.05
C PHE A 54 -11.45 -14.35 21.11
N ASN A 55 -12.66 -14.93 20.98
CA ASN A 55 -13.81 -14.67 21.85
C ASN A 55 -14.07 -13.17 22.11
N LEU A 56 -13.92 -12.33 21.07
CA LEU A 56 -14.13 -10.89 21.18
C LEU A 56 -15.64 -10.62 21.23
N ASP A 57 -16.11 -9.95 22.29
CA ASP A 57 -17.46 -9.42 22.31
C ASP A 57 -17.56 -8.13 21.47
N GLN A 58 -18.77 -7.82 21.01
CA GLN A 58 -19.01 -6.65 20.15
C GLN A 58 -18.67 -5.34 20.89
N GLU A 59 -18.80 -5.31 22.21
CA GLU A 59 -18.45 -4.16 23.04
C GLU A 59 -16.94 -3.85 23.00
N MET A 60 -16.08 -4.87 23.07
CA MET A 60 -14.64 -4.69 22.90
C MET A 60 -14.26 -4.20 21.50
N ILE A 61 -14.98 -4.65 20.47
CA ILE A 61 -14.76 -4.20 19.08
C ILE A 61 -15.16 -2.73 18.95
N ASP A 62 -16.35 -2.35 19.40
CA ASP A 62 -16.85 -0.97 19.36
C ASP A 62 -15.95 -0.03 20.16
N GLN A 63 -15.43 -0.48 21.31
CA GLN A 63 -14.48 0.28 22.12
C GLN A 63 -13.14 0.46 21.39
N ALA A 64 -12.62 -0.59 20.76
CA ALA A 64 -11.38 -0.53 19.99
C ALA A 64 -11.53 0.38 18.76
N GLU A 65 -12.66 0.29 18.05
CA GLU A 65 -12.98 1.19 16.94
C GLU A 65 -13.16 2.63 17.40
N TYR A 66 -13.77 2.86 18.55
CA TYR A 66 -13.93 4.19 19.14
C TYR A 66 -12.57 4.81 19.50
N GLU A 67 -11.71 4.08 20.21
CA GLU A 67 -10.37 4.57 20.54
C GLU A 67 -9.50 4.74 19.29
N ARG A 68 -9.66 3.87 18.28
CA ARG A 68 -9.02 4.02 16.96
C ARG A 68 -9.51 5.29 16.25
N SER A 69 -10.81 5.58 16.29
CA SER A 69 -11.42 6.77 15.68
C SER A 69 -11.02 8.07 16.39
N LYS A 70 -10.59 7.97 17.65
CA LYS A 70 -10.15 9.08 18.48
C LYS A 70 -8.70 9.51 18.20
N SER A 71 -8.02 8.87 17.26
CA SER A 71 -6.67 9.25 16.82
C SER A 71 -6.62 10.75 16.48
N SER A 72 -5.80 11.50 17.21
CA SER A 72 -5.69 12.95 17.01
C SER A 72 -4.68 13.23 15.90
N GLU A 73 -5.17 13.29 14.67
CA GLU A 73 -4.40 13.78 13.54
C GLU A 73 -3.87 15.20 13.80
N ILE A 74 -2.61 15.45 13.44
CA ILE A 74 -1.99 16.77 13.49
C ILE A 74 -1.53 17.19 12.10
N ASN A 75 -1.65 18.49 11.80
CA ASN A 75 -0.94 19.08 10.67
C ASN A 75 0.50 19.33 11.12
N PRO A 76 1.50 18.62 10.58
CA PRO A 76 2.87 18.74 11.05
C PRO A 76 3.49 20.07 10.63
N THR A 77 4.16 20.75 11.56
CA THR A 77 4.85 22.02 11.30
C THR A 77 6.36 21.95 11.54
N SER A 78 6.81 21.03 12.40
CA SER A 78 8.23 20.80 12.69
C SER A 78 8.47 19.38 13.23
N ILE A 79 9.72 18.92 13.14
CA ILE A 79 10.20 17.68 13.74
C ILE A 79 11.43 17.97 14.61
N SER A 80 11.48 17.34 15.78
CA SER A 80 12.62 17.42 16.70
C SER A 80 13.11 16.02 17.05
N ILE A 81 14.40 15.76 16.81
CA ILE A 81 15.09 14.51 17.18
C ILE A 81 16.32 14.88 18.03
N PRO A 82 16.17 15.04 19.36
CA PRO A 82 17.20 15.64 20.21
C PRO A 82 18.53 14.89 20.21
N THR A 83 18.51 13.56 20.12
CA THR A 83 19.72 12.71 20.11
C THR A 83 20.56 12.88 18.84
N LEU A 84 19.95 13.39 17.77
CA LEU A 84 20.62 13.71 16.51
C LEU A 84 20.81 15.22 16.34
N ASN A 85 20.45 16.02 17.34
CA ASN A 85 20.46 17.49 17.27
C ASN A 85 19.64 18.07 16.09
N ILE A 86 18.55 17.40 15.71
CA ILE A 86 17.64 17.85 14.65
C ILE A 86 16.49 18.64 15.26
N ASP A 87 16.26 19.85 14.73
CA ASP A 87 15.04 20.64 14.88
C ASP A 87 14.79 21.31 13.52
N ALA A 88 13.79 20.83 12.78
CA ALA A 88 13.60 21.19 11.38
C ALA A 88 12.13 21.50 11.07
N PRO A 89 11.87 22.50 10.20
CA PRO A 89 10.52 22.79 9.71
C PRO A 89 10.03 21.66 8.80
N ILE A 90 8.71 21.48 8.76
CA ILE A 90 8.06 20.53 7.85
C ILE A 90 7.33 21.29 6.76
N VAL A 91 7.52 20.85 5.52
CA VAL A 91 6.79 21.31 4.33
C VAL A 91 5.97 20.17 3.74
N GLU A 92 4.86 20.51 3.09
CA GLU A 92 4.04 19.52 2.37
C GLU A 92 4.70 19.17 1.02
N VAL A 93 4.83 17.88 0.73
CA VAL A 93 5.26 17.38 -0.57
C VAL A 93 4.23 16.40 -1.13
N GLY A 94 4.05 16.46 -2.45
CA GLY A 94 3.09 15.61 -3.17
C GLY A 94 3.76 14.43 -3.87
N GLN A 95 3.07 13.90 -4.87
CA GLN A 95 3.61 12.94 -5.82
C GLN A 95 4.00 13.66 -7.12
N LEU A 96 5.16 13.32 -7.67
CA LEU A 96 5.62 13.80 -8.97
C LEU A 96 4.90 13.05 -10.11
N ASP A 97 4.91 13.60 -11.32
CA ASP A 97 4.29 12.99 -12.52
C ASP A 97 4.79 11.57 -12.82
N ASN A 98 6.01 11.25 -12.38
CA ASN A 98 6.63 9.93 -12.53
C ASN A 98 6.26 8.95 -11.41
N GLY A 99 5.36 9.32 -10.51
CA GLY A 99 4.88 8.49 -9.40
C GLY A 99 5.78 8.50 -8.16
N GLN A 100 6.92 9.19 -8.18
CA GLN A 100 7.80 9.31 -7.01
C GLN A 100 7.24 10.30 -5.99
N MET A 101 7.57 10.09 -4.71
CA MET A 101 7.34 11.10 -3.67
C MET A 101 8.21 12.32 -3.94
N GLY A 102 7.65 13.52 -3.79
CA GLY A 102 8.41 14.76 -3.79
C GLY A 102 9.39 14.84 -2.62
N VAL A 103 10.39 15.70 -2.74
CA VAL A 103 11.39 15.95 -1.69
C VAL A 103 11.42 17.44 -1.38
N PRO A 104 11.85 17.86 -0.18
CA PRO A 104 12.02 19.28 0.13
C PRO A 104 13.05 19.94 -0.82
N ASP A 105 12.87 21.24 -1.08
CA ASP A 105 13.68 22.01 -2.03
C ASP A 105 15.11 22.27 -1.54
N ASN A 106 15.36 22.18 -0.24
CA ASN A 106 16.64 22.43 0.41
C ASN A 106 16.91 21.38 1.50
N GLY A 107 18.16 21.26 1.94
CA GLY A 107 18.60 20.30 2.94
C GLY A 107 18.24 20.62 4.39
N ASP A 108 17.67 21.79 4.69
CA ASP A 108 17.27 22.18 6.05
C ASP A 108 15.83 21.75 6.37
N ASP A 109 14.98 21.65 5.35
CA ASP A 109 13.56 21.31 5.49
C ASP A 109 13.30 19.79 5.43
N VAL A 110 12.18 19.36 6.03
CA VAL A 110 11.65 18.00 5.92
C VAL A 110 10.33 18.00 5.16
N GLY A 111 10.21 17.19 4.13
CA GLY A 111 8.96 17.01 3.37
C GLY A 111 8.07 15.94 3.99
N TRP A 112 6.83 16.28 4.36
CA TRP A 112 5.78 15.32 4.69
C TRP A 112 4.95 14.98 3.45
N TYR A 113 4.74 13.69 3.19
CA TYR A 113 3.86 13.24 2.11
C TYR A 113 2.40 13.53 2.43
N GLU A 114 1.92 14.70 2.04
CA GLU A 114 0.56 15.20 2.32
C GLU A 114 -0.55 14.27 1.82
N PRO A 115 -0.44 13.61 0.65
CA PRO A 115 -1.46 12.66 0.19
C PRO A 115 -1.60 11.41 1.07
N GLY A 116 -0.68 11.18 2.02
CA GLY A 116 -0.66 10.04 2.92
C GLY A 116 -1.39 10.28 4.24
N THR A 117 -1.07 9.45 5.24
CA THR A 117 -1.64 9.60 6.59
C THR A 117 -1.02 10.81 7.29
N LYS A 118 -1.86 11.62 7.95
CA LYS A 118 -1.38 12.65 8.87
C LYS A 118 -0.72 12.01 10.10
N PRO A 119 0.36 12.59 10.64
CA PRO A 119 0.89 12.16 11.92
C PRO A 119 -0.20 12.19 13.00
N GLY A 120 -0.22 11.18 13.88
CA GLY A 120 -1.27 11.01 14.88
C GLY A 120 -2.59 10.45 14.33
N GLY A 121 -2.71 10.18 13.03
CA GLY A 121 -3.81 9.43 12.42
C GLY A 121 -3.55 7.92 12.35
N ILE A 122 -4.54 7.19 11.85
CA ILE A 122 -4.44 5.74 11.64
C ILE A 122 -3.64 5.46 10.36
N GLY A 123 -2.45 4.91 10.50
CA GLY A 123 -1.60 4.52 9.38
C GLY A 123 -0.19 5.07 9.51
N ASN A 124 0.58 4.98 8.43
CA ASN A 124 1.96 5.47 8.39
C ASN A 124 1.99 6.88 7.82
N ALA A 125 2.55 7.82 8.58
CA ALA A 125 2.97 9.12 8.07
C ALA A 125 4.40 8.99 7.52
N VAL A 126 4.63 9.51 6.32
CA VAL A 126 5.93 9.40 5.62
C VAL A 126 6.56 10.78 5.51
N LEU A 127 7.82 10.89 5.95
CA LEU A 127 8.62 12.10 5.89
C LEU A 127 9.93 11.81 5.14
N ALA A 128 10.41 12.79 4.38
CA ALA A 128 11.65 12.71 3.62
C ALA A 128 12.51 13.96 3.83
N GLY A 129 13.82 13.81 3.83
CA GLY A 129 14.79 14.90 3.94
C GLY A 129 16.10 14.50 3.28
N HIS A 130 16.95 15.48 2.97
CA HIS A 130 18.25 15.22 2.35
C HIS A 130 19.26 14.70 3.38
N VAL A 131 20.24 13.93 2.89
CA VAL A 131 21.41 13.49 3.69
C VAL A 131 22.52 14.53 3.61
N ASP A 132 22.72 15.12 2.43
CA ASP A 132 23.69 16.17 2.18
C ASP A 132 23.17 17.14 1.11
N ASP A 133 23.88 18.25 0.98
CA ASP A 133 23.63 19.31 0.02
C ASP A 133 24.95 19.82 -0.55
N ARG A 134 24.88 20.73 -1.53
CA ARG A 134 26.08 21.29 -2.20
C ARG A 134 27.06 21.99 -1.24
N THR A 135 26.61 22.35 -0.05
CA THR A 135 27.36 23.08 0.98
C THR A 135 27.80 22.23 2.15
N GLY A 136 27.34 20.97 2.28
CA GLY A 136 27.68 20.11 3.41
C GLY A 136 26.55 19.16 3.84
N PRO A 137 26.62 18.61 5.06
CA PRO A 137 25.55 17.83 5.69
C PRO A 137 24.18 18.51 5.64
N ALA A 138 23.11 17.73 5.49
CA ALA A 138 21.72 18.18 5.55
C ALA A 138 21.00 17.63 6.80
N VAL A 139 19.68 17.79 6.88
CA VAL A 139 18.86 17.48 8.05
C VAL A 139 18.99 16.04 8.56
N PHE A 140 19.26 15.05 7.69
CA PHE A 140 19.42 13.63 8.06
C PHE A 140 20.82 13.07 7.80
N PHE A 141 21.87 13.85 8.09
CA PHE A 141 23.28 13.39 8.01
C PHE A 141 23.75 12.55 9.20
#